data_AF-M1E199-F1
#
_entry.id   AF-M1E199-F1
#
_cell.length_a   1.000
_cell.length_b   1.000
_cell.length_c   1.000
_cell.angle_alpha   90.00
_cell.angle_beta   90.00
_cell.angle_gamma   90.00
#
_symmetry.space_group_name_H-M   'P 1'
#
loop_
_entity.id
_entity.type
_entity.pdbx_description
1 polymer ?
#
loop_
_entity_poly.entity_id
_entity_poly.type
_entity_poly.pdbx_seq_one_letter_code
_entity_poly.pdbx_strand_id
1 'polypeptide(L)'
;MVQADPSLHTIEIVEKCCGPQTRRHVFGFWGRVKAKDLKGETSSKAELLFVLRSTREDIKSLNDRLSTIEDEMKEIMKMKEFFTAQQSYVPPTTSSFSTK
;
A
#
# COMPACT_ATOMS: atom_id res chain seq x y z
N MET A 1 -18.40 -23.84 47.98
CA MET A 1 -18.60 -25.25 47.60
C MET A 1 -20.05 -25.38 47.18
N VAL A 2 -20.32 -25.51 45.88
CA VAL A 2 -21.70 -25.69 45.37
C VAL A 2 -22.00 -27.17 45.46
N GLN A 3 -22.88 -27.53 46.39
CA GLN A 3 -23.38 -28.89 46.56
C GLN A 3 -24.42 -29.12 45.45
N ALA A 4 -24.00 -29.78 44.37
CA ALA A 4 -24.92 -30.25 43.34
C ALA A 4 -25.41 -31.64 43.76
N ASP A 5 -26.72 -31.76 44.01
CA ASP A 5 -27.36 -33.06 44.20
C ASP A 5 -27.16 -33.90 42.92
N PRO A 6 -26.58 -35.11 43.02
CA PRO A 6 -26.19 -35.93 41.87
C PRO A 6 -27.36 -36.67 41.20
N SER A 7 -28.61 -36.40 41.61
CA SER A 7 -29.80 -37.16 41.21
C SER A 7 -30.71 -36.46 40.19
N LEU A 8 -30.42 -35.21 39.79
CA LEU A 8 -31.21 -34.52 38.78
C LEU A 8 -30.71 -34.88 37.38
N HIS A 9 -31.60 -35.49 36.58
CA HIS A 9 -31.33 -35.91 35.22
C HIS A 9 -30.83 -34.70 34.42
N THR A 10 -29.69 -34.83 33.74
CA THR A 10 -28.94 -33.73 33.07
C THR A 10 -29.81 -32.82 32.19
N ILE A 11 -30.95 -33.32 31.71
CA ILE A 11 -31.94 -32.55 30.93
C ILE A 11 -32.67 -31.46 31.74
N GLU A 12 -32.98 -31.68 33.03
CA GLU A 12 -33.69 -30.70 33.87
C GLU A 12 -32.80 -29.50 34.20
N ILE A 13 -31.49 -29.71 34.32
CA ILE A 13 -30.51 -28.64 34.57
C ILE A 13 -30.40 -27.75 33.32
N VAL A 14 -30.36 -28.35 32.14
CA VAL A 14 -30.30 -27.60 30.86
C VAL A 14 -31.60 -26.83 30.63
N GLU A 15 -32.76 -27.40 30.96
CA GLU A 15 -34.06 -26.73 30.83
C GLU A 15 -34.22 -25.57 31.83
N LYS A 16 -33.71 -25.69 33.06
CA LYS A 16 -33.70 -24.57 34.04
C LYS A 16 -32.76 -23.43 33.65
N CYS A 17 -31.60 -23.73 33.05
CA CYS A 17 -30.63 -22.71 32.65
C CYS A 17 -31.00 -22.04 31.31
N CYS A 18 -31.64 -22.75 30.38
CA CYS A 18 -31.89 -22.26 29.02
C CYS A 18 -33.37 -22.06 28.68
N GLY A 19 -34.30 -22.37 29.59
CA GLY A 19 -35.75 -22.32 29.37
C GLY A 19 -36.26 -23.48 28.51
N PRO A 20 -37.59 -23.67 28.37
CA PRO A 20 -38.17 -24.73 27.57
C PRO A 20 -37.66 -24.64 26.13
N GLN A 21 -36.85 -25.61 25.69
CA GLN A 21 -36.20 -25.61 24.39
C GLN A 21 -37.23 -25.93 23.29
N THR A 22 -38.07 -24.93 22.99
CA THR A 22 -38.94 -24.98 21.83
C THR A 22 -38.07 -24.99 20.59
N ARG A 23 -38.07 -26.14 19.91
CA ARG A 23 -37.31 -26.45 18.72
C ARG A 23 -37.75 -25.55 17.56
N ARG A 24 -37.28 -24.29 17.54
CA ARG A 24 -37.46 -23.37 16.41
C ARG A 24 -36.12 -22.79 16.01
N HIS A 25 -35.39 -23.62 15.26
CA HIS A 25 -34.38 -23.26 14.27
C HIS A 25 -33.50 -22.06 14.65
N VAL A 26 -32.56 -22.27 15.57
CA VAL A 26 -31.46 -21.32 15.76
C VAL A 26 -30.44 -21.60 14.66
N PHE A 27 -30.55 -20.88 13.54
CA PHE A 27 -29.46 -20.82 12.57
C PHE A 27 -28.35 -19.96 13.16
N GLY A 28 -27.36 -20.60 13.76
CA GLY A 28 -26.15 -19.96 14.25
C GLY A 28 -25.29 -19.50 13.08
N PHE A 29 -25.46 -18.25 12.67
CA PHE A 29 -24.39 -17.51 12.01
C PHE A 29 -23.97 -16.35 12.93
N TRP A 30 -23.21 -16.71 13.97
CA TRP A 30 -22.70 -15.78 14.98
C TRP A 30 -21.43 -15.07 14.49
N GLY A 31 -21.53 -14.49 13.30
CA GLY A 31 -20.45 -13.82 12.58
C GLY A 31 -20.99 -13.12 11.34
N ARG A 32 -22.18 -12.53 11.46
CA ARG A 32 -22.79 -11.76 10.37
C ARG A 32 -21.99 -10.46 10.21
N VAL A 33 -20.99 -10.47 9.32
CA VAL A 33 -20.63 -9.26 8.57
C VAL A 33 -21.92 -8.76 7.96
N LYS A 34 -22.42 -7.60 8.39
CA LYS A 34 -23.70 -7.11 7.87
C LYS A 34 -23.46 -6.73 6.41
N ALA A 35 -24.43 -6.95 5.54
CA ALA A 35 -24.32 -6.56 4.13
C ALA A 35 -23.99 -5.06 3.93
N LYS A 36 -24.29 -4.24 4.95
CA LYS A 36 -23.90 -2.82 5.01
C LYS A 36 -22.43 -2.56 5.35
N ASP A 37 -21.76 -3.53 5.96
CA ASP A 37 -20.31 -3.55 6.15
C ASP A 37 -19.61 -4.08 4.88
N LEU A 38 -20.37 -4.69 3.96
CA LEU A 38 -19.92 -5.11 2.64
C LEU A 38 -20.01 -3.97 1.60
N LYS A 39 -19.91 -2.71 2.04
CA LYS A 39 -19.73 -1.56 1.15
C LYS A 39 -18.27 -1.50 0.66
N GLY A 40 -17.77 -2.63 0.18
CA GLY A 40 -16.63 -2.63 -0.71
C GLY A 40 -17.11 -2.05 -2.02
N GLU A 41 -16.44 -1.03 -2.53
CA GLU A 41 -16.47 -0.71 -3.96
C GLU A 41 -16.24 -2.03 -4.71
N THR A 42 -17.32 -2.64 -5.18
CA THR A 42 -17.21 -3.74 -6.13
C THR A 42 -16.89 -3.06 -7.45
N SER A 43 -15.62 -2.66 -7.63
CA SER A 43 -15.15 -2.13 -8.90
C SER A 43 -15.59 -3.13 -9.96
N SER A 44 -16.32 -2.66 -10.97
CA SER A 44 -16.70 -3.54 -12.06
C SER A 44 -15.43 -4.15 -12.66
N LYS A 45 -15.51 -5.39 -13.15
CA LYS A 45 -14.38 -6.02 -13.87
C LYS A 45 -13.84 -5.10 -14.98
N ALA A 46 -14.71 -4.30 -15.61
CA ALA A 46 -14.33 -3.33 -16.63
C ALA A 46 -13.51 -2.15 -16.06
N GLU A 47 -13.88 -1.67 -14.88
CA GLU A 47 -13.21 -0.56 -14.19
C GLU A 47 -11.82 -0.95 -13.71
N LEU A 48 -11.68 -2.16 -13.14
CA LEU A 48 -10.38 -2.71 -12.77
C LEU A 48 -9.46 -2.87 -13.99
N LEU A 49 -9.99 -3.35 -15.12
CA LEU A 49 -9.23 -3.47 -16.36
C LEU A 49 -8.82 -2.11 -16.92
N PHE A 50 -9.66 -1.09 -16.78
CA PHE A 50 -9.33 0.27 -17.18
C PHE A 50 -8.17 0.83 -16.35
N VAL A 51 -8.27 0.73 -15.01
CA VAL A 51 -7.20 1.16 -14.09
C VAL A 51 -5.90 0.45 -14.40
N LEU A 52 -5.91 -0.88 -14.59
CA LEU A 52 -4.71 -1.65 -14.92
C LEU A 52 -4.06 -1.19 -16.23
N ARG A 53 -4.84 -0.87 -17.26
CA ARG A 53 -4.32 -0.36 -18.54
C ARG A 53 -3.75 1.03 -18.39
N SER A 54 -4.47 1.93 -17.74
CA SER A 54 -4.01 3.30 -17.45
C SER A 54 -2.69 3.27 -16.68
N THR A 55 -2.63 2.52 -15.59
CA THR A 55 -1.40 2.40 -14.78
C THR A 55 -0.23 1.82 -15.58
N ARG A 56 -0.48 0.86 -16.48
CA ARG A 56 0.57 0.33 -17.37
C ARG A 56 1.10 1.38 -18.34
N GLU A 57 0.22 2.19 -18.92
CA GLU A 57 0.59 3.29 -19.81
C GLU A 57 1.37 4.37 -19.07
N ASP A 58 0.94 4.72 -17.85
CA ASP A 58 1.64 5.69 -16.98
C ASP A 58 3.06 5.21 -16.62
N ILE A 59 3.21 3.93 -16.25
CA ILE A 59 4.53 3.33 -15.95
C ILE A 59 5.43 3.40 -17.17
N LYS A 60 4.90 3.10 -18.37
CA LYS A 60 5.67 3.18 -19.61
C LYS A 60 6.13 4.62 -19.88
N SER A 61 5.20 5.57 -19.82
CA SER A 61 5.50 7.00 -20.01
C SER A 61 6.54 7.51 -19.01
N LEU A 62 6.43 7.09 -17.74
CA LEU A 62 7.39 7.47 -16.71
C LEU A 62 8.79 6.91 -16.99
N ASN A 63 8.88 5.65 -17.41
CA ASN A 63 10.16 5.04 -17.78
C ASN A 63 10.79 5.71 -19.01
N ASP A 64 10.01 6.04 -20.03
CA ASP A 64 10.50 6.74 -21.22
C ASP A 64 11.08 8.12 -20.83
N ARG A 65 10.38 8.85 -19.96
CA ARG A 65 10.87 10.14 -19.44
C ARG A 65 12.13 10.01 -18.58
N LEU A 66 12.21 8.96 -17.75
CA LEU A 66 13.41 8.68 -16.95
C LEU A 66 14.61 8.41 -17.86
N SER A 67 14.44 7.62 -18.91
CA SER A 67 15.49 7.37 -19.90
C SER A 67 15.99 8.66 -20.55
N THR A 68 15.08 9.56 -20.96
CA THR A 68 15.47 10.86 -21.52
C THR A 68 16.31 11.68 -20.54
N ILE A 69 15.90 11.74 -19.26
CA ILE A 69 16.63 12.49 -18.24
C ILE A 69 18.02 11.88 -18.00
N GLU A 70 18.14 10.55 -17.95
CA GLU A 70 19.43 9.87 -17.79
C GLU A 70 20.40 10.19 -18.96
N ASP A 71 19.89 10.22 -20.18
CA ASP A 71 20.68 10.58 -21.36
C ASP A 71 21.14 12.05 -21.33
N GLU A 72 20.24 12.98 -21.00
CA GLU A 72 20.56 14.40 -20.83
C GLU A 72 21.60 14.61 -19.72
N MET A 73 21.46 13.92 -18.58
CA MET A 73 22.42 13.99 -17.48
C MET A 73 23.80 13.49 -17.91
N LYS A 74 23.86 12.43 -18.71
CA LYS A 74 25.12 11.90 -19.25
C LYS A 74 25.79 12.89 -20.19
N GLU A 75 25.02 13.60 -21.00
CA GLU A 75 25.54 14.65 -21.88
C GLU A 75 26.07 15.85 -21.09
N ILE A 76 25.32 16.32 -20.09
CA ILE A 76 25.74 17.38 -19.19
C ILE A 76 27.02 16.99 -18.44
N MET A 77 27.14 15.73 -18.00
CA MET A 77 28.34 15.23 -17.31
C MET A 77 29.57 15.28 -18.22
N LYS A 78 29.45 14.82 -19.47
CA LYS A 78 30.54 14.91 -20.46
C LYS A 78 30.94 16.36 -20.74
N MET A 79 29.94 17.24 -20.87
CA MET A 79 30.19 18.66 -21.10
C MET A 79 30.92 19.30 -19.91
N LYS A 80 30.50 18.98 -18.68
CA LYS A 80 31.17 19.41 -17.46
C LYS A 80 32.62 18.91 -17.40
N GLU A 81 32.86 17.64 -17.69
CA GLU A 81 34.21 17.07 -17.75
C GLU A 81 35.10 17.81 -18.75
N PHE A 82 34.57 18.09 -19.94
CA PHE A 82 35.28 18.86 -20.96
C PHE A 82 35.68 20.26 -20.46
N PHE A 83 34.77 20.98 -19.80
CA PHE A 83 35.09 22.30 -19.22
C PHE A 83 36.11 22.20 -18.08
N THR A 84 36.01 21.20 -17.21
CA THR A 84 37.01 21.00 -16.14
C THR A 84 38.40 20.69 -16.71
N ALA A 85 38.47 19.94 -17.81
CA ALA A 85 39.73 19.65 -18.50
C ALA A 85 40.30 20.89 -19.21
N GLN A 86 39.45 21.80 -19.71
CA GLN A 86 39.92 23.08 -20.25
C GLN A 86 40.38 24.06 -19.17
N GLN A 87 39.75 24.04 -17.99
CA GLN A 87 40.03 25.01 -16.92
C GLN A 87 41.42 24.79 -16.29
N SER A 88 42.03 23.61 -16.42
CA SER A 88 43.42 23.37 -16.01
C SER A 88 44.46 24.09 -16.88
N TYR A 89 44.07 24.61 -18.06
CA TYR A 89 44.97 25.33 -18.97
C TYR A 89 44.98 26.86 -18.78
N VAL A 90 44.17 27.41 -17.86
CA VAL A 90 44.23 28.84 -17.53
C VAL A 90 45.19 29.03 -16.35
N PRO A 91 46.38 29.64 -16.54
CA PRO A 91 47.26 29.93 -15.42
C PRO A 91 46.54 30.91 -14.47
N PRO A 92 46.73 30.79 -13.15
CA PRO A 92 46.25 31.79 -12.23
C PRO A 92 46.93 33.11 -12.57
N THR A 93 46.18 34.07 -13.10
CA THR A 93 46.66 35.44 -13.25
C THR A 93 46.86 36.00 -11.85
N THR A 94 48.06 35.83 -11.30
CA THR A 94 48.53 36.58 -10.15
C THR A 94 48.66 38.03 -10.59
N SER A 95 47.57 38.80 -10.53
CA SER A 95 47.66 40.26 -10.60
C SER A 95 48.27 40.74 -9.29
N SER A 96 49.60 40.84 -9.27
CA SER A 96 50.29 41.59 -8.24
C SER A 96 49.92 43.06 -8.40
N PHE A 97 48.92 43.52 -7.65
CA PHE A 97 48.68 44.94 -7.44
C PHE A 97 49.85 45.49 -6.64
N SER A 98 50.79 46.12 -7.34
CA SER A 98 51.84 46.94 -6.74
C SER A 98 51.30 48.35 -6.56
N THR A 99 50.85 48.69 -5.35
CA THR A 99 50.55 50.07 -4.96
C THR A 99 51.85 50.80 -4.64
N LYS A 100 52.04 51.95 -5.31
CA LYS A 100 53.14 52.89 -5.11
C LYS A 100 52.73 53.96 -4.13
#